data_AF-A0A0Q4FR19-F1
#
_entry.id   AF-A0A0Q4FR19-F1
#
_cell.length_a   1.000
_cell.length_b   1.000
_cell.length_c   1.000
_cell.angle_alpha   90.00
_cell.angle_beta   90.00
_cell.angle_gamma   90.00
#
_symmetry.space_group_name_H-M   'P 1'
#
loop_
_entity.id
_entity.type
_entity.pdbx_description
1 polymer ?
#
loop_
_entity_poly.entity_id
_entity_poly.type
_entity_poly.pdbx_seq_one_letter_code
_entity_poly.pdbx_strand_id
1 'polypeptide(L)'
;MSRPPLPPFTSETAAQKARMAEDAWNSRNPEKVSLAYTPDSVWRNRSEFLAGREAIITFLTRKWAKELDYRLVKEVWAYEGNRIAVRFAYEWRDDNGSWFRSYGNENWEFDDAGLMTRRIASINDRPIAEGERKFHWPLGRRPDDYPSLSDLDL
;
A
#
# COMPACT_ATOMS: atom_id res chain seq x y z
N MET A 1 -1.96 -21.60 -4.58
CA MET A 1 -1.81 -20.88 -5.86
C MET A 1 -0.68 -19.89 -5.73
N SER A 2 0.14 -19.75 -6.76
CA SER A 2 1.18 -18.72 -6.83
C SER A 2 0.60 -17.37 -7.27
N ARG A 3 1.30 -16.28 -6.89
CA ARG A 3 0.93 -14.89 -7.19
C ARG A 3 2.14 -14.17 -7.79
N PRO A 4 2.43 -14.33 -9.09
CA PRO A 4 3.53 -13.65 -9.75
C PRO A 4 3.38 -12.11 -9.68
N PRO A 5 4.48 -11.34 -9.80
CA PRO A 5 5.87 -11.79 -9.92
C PRO A 5 6.38 -12.54 -8.68
N LEU A 6 7.24 -13.55 -8.88
CA LEU A 6 7.82 -14.38 -7.82
C LEU A 6 9.27 -13.93 -7.53
N PRO A 7 9.76 -14.08 -6.29
CA PRO A 7 11.17 -13.81 -5.99
C PRO A 7 12.10 -14.88 -6.63
N PRO A 8 13.40 -14.57 -6.85
CA PRO A 8 14.05 -13.29 -6.57
C PRO A 8 13.65 -12.18 -7.57
N PHE A 9 13.51 -10.95 -7.07
CA PHE A 9 13.04 -9.83 -7.88
C PHE A 9 14.16 -9.15 -8.68
N THR A 10 13.79 -8.68 -9.86
CA THR A 10 14.48 -7.67 -10.67
C THR A 10 13.86 -6.29 -10.44
N SER A 11 14.46 -5.22 -10.97
CA SER A 11 13.88 -3.88 -10.90
C SER A 11 12.50 -3.82 -11.53
N GLU A 12 12.34 -4.42 -12.70
CA GLU A 12 11.08 -4.49 -13.42
C GLU A 12 10.01 -5.27 -12.63
N THR A 13 10.34 -6.46 -12.14
CA THR A 13 9.38 -7.31 -11.43
C THR A 13 9.05 -6.77 -10.04
N ALA A 14 9.99 -6.08 -9.37
CA ALA A 14 9.71 -5.37 -8.12
C ALA A 14 8.74 -4.19 -8.36
N ALA A 15 8.95 -3.40 -9.43
CA ALA A 15 8.05 -2.31 -9.80
C ALA A 15 6.65 -2.83 -10.14
N GLN A 16 6.54 -3.92 -10.90
CA GLN A 16 5.28 -4.60 -11.17
C GLN A 16 4.61 -5.08 -9.87
N LYS A 17 5.36 -5.67 -8.95
CA LYS A 17 4.85 -6.13 -7.65
C LYS A 17 4.29 -4.97 -6.82
N ALA A 18 5.01 -3.84 -6.78
CA ALA A 18 4.56 -2.63 -6.10
C ALA A 18 3.30 -2.03 -6.74
N ARG A 19 3.21 -2.00 -8.09
CA ARG A 19 2.02 -1.53 -8.80
C ARG A 19 0.81 -2.42 -8.56
N MET A 20 0.97 -3.75 -8.56
CA MET A 20 -0.11 -4.68 -8.21
C MET A 20 -0.61 -4.49 -6.78
N ALA A 21 0.29 -4.21 -5.84
CA ALA A 21 -0.09 -3.86 -4.47
C ALA A 21 -0.81 -2.52 -4.41
N GLU A 22 -0.33 -1.49 -5.11
CA GLU A 22 -0.99 -0.18 -5.23
C GLU A 22 -2.43 -0.33 -5.73
N ASP A 23 -2.62 -1.05 -6.83
CA ASP A 23 -3.93 -1.30 -7.46
C ASP A 23 -4.89 -2.02 -6.50
N ALA A 24 -4.39 -3.03 -5.77
CA ALA A 24 -5.18 -3.74 -4.78
C ALA A 24 -5.62 -2.82 -3.63
N TRP A 25 -4.71 -2.04 -3.06
CA TRP A 25 -5.02 -1.13 -1.95
C TRP A 25 -5.96 0.00 -2.37
N ASN A 26 -5.83 0.51 -3.60
CA ASN A 26 -6.76 1.49 -4.17
C ASN A 26 -8.18 0.94 -4.41
N SER A 27 -8.38 -0.39 -4.42
CA SER A 27 -9.73 -0.97 -4.41
C SER A 27 -10.46 -0.78 -3.07
N ARG A 28 -9.72 -0.53 -1.98
CA ARG A 28 -10.24 -0.42 -0.61
C ARG A 28 -11.12 -1.61 -0.20
N ASN A 29 -10.81 -2.79 -0.72
CA ASN A 29 -11.50 -4.04 -0.42
C ASN A 29 -10.61 -4.91 0.50
N PRO A 30 -10.95 -5.04 1.79
CA PRO A 30 -10.16 -5.79 2.78
C PRO A 30 -9.84 -7.22 2.35
N GLU A 31 -10.85 -7.95 1.88
CA GLU A 31 -10.75 -9.35 1.49
C GLU A 31 -9.79 -9.50 0.30
N LYS A 32 -10.00 -8.73 -0.77
CA LYS A 32 -9.17 -8.75 -1.98
C LYS A 32 -7.71 -8.41 -1.68
N VAL A 33 -7.47 -7.44 -0.79
CA VAL A 33 -6.12 -7.05 -0.40
C VAL A 33 -5.47 -8.13 0.46
N SER A 34 -6.20 -8.75 1.38
CA SER A 34 -5.70 -9.83 2.24
C SER A 34 -5.16 -11.05 1.47
N LEU A 35 -5.67 -11.30 0.26
CA LEU A 35 -5.23 -12.42 -0.59
C LEU A 35 -3.79 -12.28 -1.11
N ALA A 36 -3.17 -11.10 -0.98
CA ALA A 36 -1.76 -10.89 -1.32
C ALA A 36 -0.77 -11.33 -0.21
N TYR A 37 -1.28 -11.71 0.95
CA TYR A 37 -0.50 -12.06 2.15
C TYR A 37 -0.61 -13.57 2.41
N THR A 38 0.36 -14.19 3.06
CA THR A 38 0.21 -15.59 3.51
C THR A 38 -0.87 -15.71 4.60
N PRO A 39 -1.49 -16.89 4.81
CA PRO A 39 -2.47 -17.10 5.88
C PRO A 39 -1.98 -16.69 7.28
N ASP A 40 -0.68 -16.83 7.52
CA ASP A 40 0.07 -16.55 8.75
C ASP A 40 0.90 -15.26 8.69
N SER A 41 0.66 -14.38 7.71
CA SER A 41 1.45 -13.17 7.49
C SER A 41 1.53 -12.27 8.73
N VAL A 42 2.72 -11.74 9.02
CA VAL A 42 2.97 -10.91 10.20
C VAL A 42 3.18 -9.46 9.81
N TRP A 43 2.38 -8.56 10.39
CA TRP A 43 2.51 -7.12 10.15
C TRP A 43 2.93 -6.35 11.39
N ARG A 44 3.68 -5.28 11.15
CA ARG A 44 3.65 -4.08 11.98
C ARG A 44 3.17 -2.93 11.10
N ASN A 45 2.06 -2.30 11.47
CA ASN A 45 1.54 -1.10 10.81
C ASN A 45 1.47 0.04 11.84
N ARG A 46 2.36 1.03 11.71
CA ARG A 46 2.60 2.05 12.74
C ARG A 46 2.97 1.36 14.07
N SER A 47 2.13 1.49 15.08
CA SER A 47 2.26 0.88 16.40
C SER A 47 1.38 -0.37 16.60
N GLU A 48 0.67 -0.82 15.57
CA GLU A 48 -0.23 -1.97 15.64
C GLU A 48 0.40 -3.22 15.02
N PHE A 49 0.21 -4.38 15.65
CA PHE A 49 0.76 -5.66 15.23
C PHE A 49 -0.38 -6.61 14.84
N LEU A 50 -0.23 -7.32 13.74
CA LEU A 50 -1.26 -8.21 13.19
C LEU A 50 -0.62 -9.54 12.83
N ALA A 51 -1.34 -10.63 13.09
CA ALA A 51 -0.92 -11.98 12.71
C ALA A 51 -2.07 -12.67 11.96
N GLY A 52 -1.79 -13.03 10.71
CA GLY A 52 -2.69 -13.74 9.83
C GLY A 52 -3.74 -12.89 9.10
N ARG A 53 -4.36 -13.50 8.08
CA ARG A 53 -5.28 -12.80 7.16
C ARG A 53 -6.51 -12.21 7.84
N GLU A 54 -7.07 -12.87 8.84
CA GLU A 54 -8.26 -12.37 9.55
C GLU A 54 -7.97 -11.06 10.30
N ALA A 55 -6.80 -10.97 10.96
CA ALA A 55 -6.36 -9.74 11.62
C ALA A 55 -6.11 -8.62 10.60
N ILE A 56 -5.53 -8.96 9.44
CA ILE A 56 -5.32 -8.03 8.33
C ILE A 56 -6.65 -7.50 7.79
N ILE A 57 -7.63 -8.37 7.52
CA ILE A 57 -8.97 -7.96 7.05
C ILE A 57 -9.59 -7.00 8.06
N THR A 58 -9.60 -7.36 9.34
CA THR A 58 -10.17 -6.53 10.41
C THR A 58 -9.50 -5.15 10.47
N PHE A 59 -8.17 -5.10 10.35
CA PHE A 59 -7.42 -3.84 10.28
C PHE A 59 -7.81 -3.00 9.06
N LEU A 60 -7.86 -3.60 7.88
CA LEU A 60 -8.19 -2.91 6.64
C LEU A 60 -9.63 -2.37 6.63
N THR A 61 -10.58 -3.12 7.21
CA THR A 61 -11.96 -2.67 7.41
C THR A 61 -12.00 -1.41 8.28
N ARG A 62 -11.29 -1.40 9.42
CA ARG A 62 -11.20 -0.18 10.27
C ARG A 62 -10.50 0.97 9.54
N LYS A 63 -9.43 0.67 8.79
CA LYS A 63 -8.66 1.67 8.04
C LYS A 63 -9.56 2.45 7.09
N TRP A 64 -10.33 1.77 6.25
CA TRP A 64 -11.15 2.44 5.23
C TRP A 64 -12.52 2.90 5.72
N ALA A 65 -12.94 2.50 6.93
CA ALA A 65 -14.02 3.19 7.64
C ALA A 65 -13.60 4.60 8.11
N LYS A 66 -12.30 4.80 8.40
CA LYS A 66 -11.74 6.08 8.84
C LYS A 66 -11.20 6.93 7.68
N GLU A 67 -10.44 6.30 6.79
CA GLU A 67 -9.70 7.00 5.74
C GLU A 67 -10.54 7.11 4.47
N LEU A 68 -11.43 8.11 4.43
CA LEU A 68 -12.37 8.33 3.34
C LEU A 68 -11.68 8.92 2.11
N ASP A 69 -12.24 8.67 0.92
CA ASP A 69 -11.71 9.16 -0.37
C ASP A 69 -10.23 8.79 -0.64
N TYR A 70 -9.79 7.69 -0.02
CA TYR A 70 -8.43 7.16 -0.08
C TYR A 70 -7.91 6.95 -1.50
N ARG A 71 -6.75 7.55 -1.78
CA ARG A 71 -5.98 7.39 -3.03
C ARG A 71 -4.51 7.21 -2.70
N LEU A 72 -3.88 6.20 -3.28
CA LEU A 72 -2.52 5.77 -2.95
C LEU A 72 -1.62 5.72 -4.19
N VAL A 73 -0.38 6.14 -4.01
CA VAL A 73 0.72 5.93 -4.95
C VAL A 73 1.85 5.21 -4.23
N LYS A 74 2.39 4.14 -4.82
CA LYS A 74 3.56 3.39 -4.32
C LYS A 74 4.69 3.45 -5.33
N GLU A 75 5.92 3.48 -4.82
CA GLU A 75 7.13 3.50 -5.63
C GLU A 75 8.23 2.66 -4.96
N VAL A 76 8.93 1.84 -5.75
CA VAL A 76 10.02 1.01 -5.24
C VAL A 76 11.21 1.90 -4.88
N TRP A 77 11.75 1.70 -3.67
CA TRP A 77 12.98 2.34 -3.23
C TRP A 77 14.20 1.46 -3.46
N ALA A 78 14.09 0.18 -3.09
CA ALA A 78 15.12 -0.83 -3.28
C ALA A 78 14.50 -2.23 -3.29
N TYR A 79 15.22 -3.22 -3.80
CA TYR A 79 14.84 -4.62 -3.74
C TYR A 79 16.09 -5.49 -3.61
N GLU A 80 15.95 -6.64 -2.97
CA GLU A 80 17.01 -7.63 -2.81
C GLU A 80 16.40 -9.01 -2.57
N GLY A 81 16.73 -10.00 -3.41
CA GLY A 81 16.20 -11.36 -3.28
C GLY A 81 14.67 -11.38 -3.23
N ASN A 82 14.11 -11.82 -2.11
CA ASN A 82 12.67 -11.88 -1.86
C ASN A 82 12.10 -10.67 -1.10
N ARG A 83 12.83 -9.56 -1.03
CA ARG A 83 12.44 -8.35 -0.31
C ARG A 83 12.30 -7.14 -1.22
N ILE A 84 11.34 -6.27 -0.89
CA ILE A 84 11.13 -4.99 -1.56
C ILE A 84 10.94 -3.91 -0.48
N ALA A 85 11.69 -2.81 -0.60
CA ALA A 85 11.45 -1.58 0.13
C ALA A 85 10.66 -0.61 -0.75
N VAL A 86 9.57 -0.07 -0.22
CA VAL A 86 8.64 0.79 -0.95
C VAL A 86 8.43 2.10 -0.19
N ARG A 87 8.44 3.19 -0.95
CA ARG A 87 7.91 4.49 -0.54
C ARG A 87 6.48 4.63 -1.02
N PHE A 88 5.66 5.34 -0.29
CA PHE A 88 4.30 5.64 -0.74
C PHE A 88 3.77 6.91 -0.10
N ALA A 89 2.78 7.51 -0.77
CA ALA A 89 1.92 8.52 -0.19
C ALA A 89 0.47 8.19 -0.49
N TYR A 90 -0.43 8.50 0.44
CA TYR A 90 -1.86 8.46 0.20
C TYR A 90 -2.57 9.70 0.72
N GLU A 91 -3.59 10.13 0.00
CA GLU A 91 -4.47 11.24 0.38
C GLU A 91 -5.83 10.69 0.79
N TRP A 92 -6.41 11.27 1.82
CA TRP A 92 -7.69 10.88 2.39
C TRP A 92 -8.26 12.04 3.22
N ARG A 93 -9.54 11.94 3.58
CA ARG A 93 -10.17 12.82 4.56
C ARG A 93 -10.88 12.03 5.65
N ASP A 94 -11.00 12.63 6.83
CA ASP A 94 -11.85 12.08 7.88
C ASP A 94 -13.34 12.41 7.65
N ASP A 95 -14.18 11.98 8.60
CA ASP A 95 -15.62 12.24 8.64
C ASP A 95 -15.97 13.70 8.92
N ASN A 96 -15.04 14.48 9.48
CA ASN A 96 -15.16 15.92 9.68
C ASN A 96 -14.74 16.73 8.44
N GLY A 97 -14.28 16.06 7.37
CA GLY A 97 -13.84 16.70 6.14
C GLY A 97 -12.41 17.23 6.16
N SER A 98 -11.63 16.94 7.22
CA SER A 98 -10.22 17.32 7.30
C SER A 98 -9.39 16.44 6.37
N TRP A 99 -8.59 17.05 5.51
CA TRP A 99 -7.74 16.34 4.54
C TRP A 99 -6.34 16.08 5.10
N PHE A 100 -5.78 14.94 4.71
CA PHE A 100 -4.44 14.51 5.08
C PHE A 100 -3.70 13.96 3.86
N ARG A 101 -2.39 14.20 3.82
CA ARG A 101 -1.45 13.38 3.06
C ARG A 101 -0.60 12.58 4.02
N SER A 102 -0.71 11.27 3.93
CA SER A 102 0.08 10.33 4.70
C SER A 102 1.28 9.88 3.89
N TYR A 103 2.48 10.01 4.46
CA TYR A 103 3.73 9.56 3.86
C TYR A 103 4.19 8.30 4.57
N GLY A 104 4.63 7.31 3.81
CA GLY A 104 4.99 6.02 4.37
C GLY A 104 6.17 5.34 3.71
N ASN A 105 6.86 4.56 4.54
CA ASN A 105 7.80 3.56 4.10
C ASN A 105 7.29 2.19 4.53
N GLU A 106 7.34 1.23 3.63
CA GLU A 106 7.07 -0.16 3.97
C GLU A 106 8.09 -1.12 3.38
N ASN A 107 8.41 -2.14 4.17
CA ASN A 107 9.31 -3.22 3.78
C ASN A 107 8.53 -4.52 3.74
N TRP A 108 8.69 -5.24 2.63
CA TRP A 108 7.98 -6.46 2.31
C TRP A 108 8.95 -7.62 2.19
N GLU A 109 8.52 -8.77 2.68
CA GLU A 109 9.19 -10.06 2.46
C GLU A 109 8.16 -11.04 1.89
N PHE A 110 8.56 -11.83 0.90
CA PHE A 110 7.68 -12.73 0.17
C PHE A 110 8.15 -14.19 0.26
N ASP A 111 7.20 -15.13 0.19
CA ASP A 111 7.49 -16.55 -0.02
C ASP A 111 7.70 -16.88 -1.52
N ASP A 112 8.06 -18.13 -1.80
CA ASP A 112 8.29 -18.63 -3.17
C ASP A 112 7.00 -18.65 -4.01
N ALA A 113 5.83 -18.62 -3.37
CA ALA A 113 4.55 -18.48 -4.03
C ALA A 113 4.21 -17.02 -4.34
N GLY A 114 5.05 -16.05 -3.96
CA GLY A 114 4.87 -14.62 -4.19
C GLY A 114 3.85 -13.97 -3.26
N LEU A 115 3.48 -14.61 -2.16
CA LEU A 115 2.65 -14.03 -1.10
C LEU A 115 3.53 -13.35 -0.06
N MET A 116 3.06 -12.23 0.49
CA MET A 116 3.83 -11.48 1.47
C MET A 116 3.72 -12.12 2.86
N THR A 117 4.85 -12.62 3.37
CA THR A 117 4.97 -13.25 4.70
C THR A 117 5.14 -12.20 5.79
N ARG A 118 5.78 -11.07 5.48
CA ARG A 118 6.03 -9.99 6.43
C ARG A 118 5.81 -8.62 5.81
N ARG A 119 5.10 -7.75 6.53
CA ARG A 119 4.91 -6.34 6.18
C ARG A 119 5.27 -5.43 7.35
N ILE A 120 6.21 -4.53 7.14
CA ILE A 120 6.60 -3.54 8.14
C ILE A 120 6.33 -2.17 7.56
N ALA A 121 5.38 -1.40 8.10
CA ALA A 121 4.99 -0.10 7.59
C ALA A 121 5.07 0.98 8.68
N SER A 122 5.80 2.06 8.38
CA SER A 122 5.83 3.29 9.17
C SER A 122 5.20 4.41 8.35
N ILE A 123 4.27 5.15 8.96
CA ILE A 123 3.42 6.13 8.26
C ILE A 123 3.23 7.34 9.17
N ASN A 124 3.40 8.54 8.60
CA ASN A 124 3.18 9.82 9.25
C ASN A 124 2.14 10.64 8.48
N ASP A 125 1.19 11.22 9.20
CA ASP A 125 0.10 12.01 8.60
C ASP A 125 0.45 13.49 8.68
N ARG A 126 0.33 14.18 7.55
CA ARG A 126 0.41 15.63 7.47
C ARG A 126 -0.98 16.18 7.12
N PRO A 127 -1.58 17.05 7.93
CA PRO A 127 -2.77 17.80 7.53
C PRO A 127 -2.49 18.65 6.28
N ILE A 128 -3.45 18.70 5.36
CA ILE A 128 -3.39 19.52 4.15
C ILE A 128 -4.75 20.22 3.94
N ALA A 129 -4.74 21.37 3.27
CA ALA A 129 -5.97 21.94 2.72
C ALA A 129 -6.46 21.11 1.52
N GLU A 130 -7.77 21.14 1.23
CA GLU A 130 -8.32 20.43 0.06
C GLU A 130 -7.67 20.86 -1.26
N GLY A 131 -7.36 22.16 -1.40
CA GLY A 131 -6.66 22.70 -2.57
C GLY A 131 -5.19 22.26 -2.71
N GLU A 132 -4.58 21.68 -1.67
CA GLU A 132 -3.21 21.14 -1.72
C GLU A 132 -3.16 19.69 -2.21
N ARG A 133 -4.31 19.04 -2.45
CA ARG A 133 -4.40 17.66 -2.94
C ARG A 133 -3.68 17.51 -4.29
N LYS A 134 -2.99 16.38 -4.46
CA LYS A 134 -2.28 15.99 -5.68
C LYS A 134 -2.90 14.76 -6.36
N PHE A 135 -3.81 14.04 -5.70
CA PHE A 135 -4.42 12.81 -6.21
C PHE A 135 -5.89 13.02 -6.60
N HIS A 136 -6.16 13.09 -7.91
CA HIS A 136 -7.45 13.54 -8.47
C HIS A 136 -8.16 12.55 -9.39
N TRP A 137 -7.64 11.33 -9.56
CA TRP A 137 -8.30 10.32 -10.41
C TRP A 137 -9.59 9.77 -9.76
N PRO A 138 -10.50 9.15 -10.52
CA PRO A 138 -11.66 8.45 -9.95
C PRO A 138 -11.25 7.38 -8.94
N LEU A 139 -12.04 7.19 -7.89
CA LEU A 139 -11.71 6.24 -6.83
C LEU A 139 -11.51 4.81 -7.37
N GLY A 140 -10.30 4.27 -7.20
CA GLY A 140 -9.92 2.97 -7.75
C GLY A 140 -8.48 2.99 -8.25
N ARG A 141 -8.15 2.05 -9.14
CA ARG A 141 -6.84 1.92 -9.77
C ARG A 141 -6.37 3.27 -10.33
N ARG A 142 -5.15 3.67 -9.96
CA ARG A 142 -4.52 4.86 -10.56
C ARG A 142 -4.38 4.65 -12.08
N PRO A 143 -4.66 5.66 -12.93
CA PRO A 143 -4.40 5.57 -14.36
C PRO A 143 -2.93 5.25 -14.67
N ASP A 144 -2.67 4.65 -15.83
CA ASP A 144 -1.31 4.23 -16.23
C ASP A 144 -0.41 5.43 -16.53
N ASP A 145 -0.99 6.51 -17.03
CA ASP A 145 -0.34 7.78 -17.37
C ASP A 145 -0.31 8.79 -16.21
N TYR A 146 -0.85 8.44 -15.04
CA TYR A 146 -0.81 9.33 -13.88
C TYR A 146 0.62 9.43 -13.34
N PRO A 147 1.11 10.65 -12.99
CA PRO A 147 2.44 10.87 -12.43
C PRO A 147 2.81 9.91 -11.27
N SER A 148 4.08 9.51 -11.22
CA SER A 148 4.64 8.71 -10.13
C SER A 148 4.80 9.52 -8.83
N LEU A 149 5.31 8.88 -7.78
CA LEU A 149 5.59 9.58 -6.53
C LEU A 149 6.72 10.60 -6.73
N SER A 150 7.76 10.19 -7.46
CA SER A 150 8.88 11.06 -7.83
C SER A 150 8.47 12.21 -8.75
N ASP A 151 7.59 11.99 -9.74
CA ASP A 151 7.12 13.05 -10.65
C ASP A 151 6.27 14.13 -9.93
N LEU A 152 5.76 13.80 -8.74
CA LEU A 152 4.94 14.70 -7.93
C LEU A 152 5.75 15.39 -6.83
N ASP A 153 7.06 15.20 -6.74
CA ASP A 153 7.91 15.67 -5.65
C ASP A 153 7.38 15.25 -4.27
N LEU A 154 7.05 13.97 -4.10
CA LEU A 154 6.49 13.38 -2.86
C LEU A 154 7.35 12.26 -2.26
#